data_AF-A0A1I0P6R5-F1
#
_entry.id   AF-A0A1I0P6R5-F1
#
_cell.length_a   1.000
_cell.length_b   1.000
_cell.length_c   1.000
_cell.angle_alpha   90.00
_cell.angle_beta   90.00
_cell.angle_gamma   90.00
#
_symmetry.space_group_name_H-M   'P 1'
#
loop_
_entity.id
_entity.type
_entity.pdbx_description
1 polymer ?
#
loop_
_entity_poly.entity_id
_entity_poly.type
_entity_poly.pdbx_seq_one_letter_code
_entity_poly.pdbx_strand_id
1 'polypeptide(L)'
;MSSCPICGNHDYLCQQCEMEELEDRFGLPSDHFDSGEGIVCWVHDLDETWHASMYFEGTRHVSACGEIFETPVADVRDDPRRFDDCHTCDACEAALETNAENDETVPDGGEFTTANELRADGGEVDVYQWVLDNVHEYPAGTDSRWGSRGNLVHQGRKLDGVEKEDVEEAIARAIDNEDLLSWHGLLARAEIDRLREIVRIEHEEHDITRQILVGKCNKLIAKKKAERADEGAEPEVMTDGGVDQPRSGIVDRRQPCERDLTRDALDVRFETVRKALERERERLWKVIVSRTVDRPDRGVPA
;
A
#
# COMPACT_ATOMS: atom_id res chain seq x y z
N MET A 1 -21.25 -37.41 -23.73
CA MET A 1 -20.76 -37.98 -22.46
C MET A 1 -19.30 -38.36 -22.65
N SER A 2 -18.46 -37.34 -22.55
CA SER A 2 -17.01 -37.39 -22.70
C SER A 2 -16.44 -38.15 -21.51
N SER A 3 -15.57 -39.12 -21.74
CA SER A 3 -14.87 -39.81 -20.66
C SER A 3 -13.86 -38.87 -20.00
N CYS A 4 -14.10 -38.42 -18.75
CA CYS A 4 -13.10 -37.63 -18.02
C CYS A 4 -11.90 -38.53 -17.67
N PRO A 5 -10.69 -38.25 -18.20
CA PRO A 5 -9.52 -39.11 -18.01
C PRO A 5 -8.95 -39.06 -16.58
N ILE A 6 -9.43 -38.13 -15.75
CA ILE A 6 -8.95 -37.90 -14.39
C ILE A 6 -9.79 -38.69 -13.37
N CYS A 7 -11.12 -38.65 -13.47
CA CYS A 7 -12.02 -39.26 -12.48
C CYS A 7 -12.74 -40.55 -12.91
N GLY A 8 -12.53 -41.01 -14.14
CA GLY A 8 -13.04 -42.30 -14.59
C GLY A 8 -14.58 -42.38 -14.74
N ASN A 9 -15.25 -41.26 -15.04
CA ASN A 9 -16.71 -41.18 -15.28
C ASN A 9 -17.62 -41.41 -14.07
N HIS A 10 -17.21 -41.00 -12.88
CA HIS A 10 -18.14 -40.83 -11.77
C HIS A 10 -18.64 -39.38 -11.72
N ASP A 11 -19.95 -39.17 -11.85
CA ASP A 11 -20.56 -37.84 -11.99
C ASP A 11 -20.13 -36.85 -10.88
N TYR A 12 -20.10 -37.29 -9.62
CA TYR A 12 -19.68 -36.46 -8.49
C TYR A 12 -18.18 -36.12 -8.48
N LEU A 13 -17.35 -36.98 -9.07
CA LEU A 13 -15.91 -36.71 -9.21
C LEU A 13 -15.62 -35.87 -10.47
N CYS A 14 -16.50 -35.89 -11.47
CA CYS A 14 -16.37 -35.02 -12.65
C CYS A 14 -16.59 -33.56 -12.27
N GLN A 15 -17.61 -33.29 -11.44
CA GLN A 15 -17.81 -31.96 -10.84
C GLN A 15 -16.58 -31.51 -10.04
N GLN A 16 -15.98 -32.42 -9.27
CA GLN A 16 -14.77 -32.09 -8.50
C GLN A 16 -13.56 -31.80 -9.39
N CYS A 17 -13.36 -32.55 -10.48
CA CYS A 17 -12.30 -32.27 -11.44
C CYS A 17 -12.52 -30.96 -12.22
N GLU A 18 -13.76 -30.63 -12.56
CA GLU A 18 -14.11 -29.36 -13.19
C GLU A 18 -13.86 -28.18 -12.25
N MET A 19 -14.15 -28.33 -10.96
CA MET A 19 -13.80 -27.35 -9.94
C MET A 19 -12.28 -27.16 -9.81
N GLU A 20 -11.51 -28.25 -9.70
CA GLU A 20 -10.04 -28.17 -9.62
C GLU A 20 -9.42 -27.50 -10.87
N GLU A 21 -9.93 -27.78 -12.07
CA GLU A 21 -9.47 -27.14 -13.31
C GLU A 21 -9.80 -25.64 -13.35
N LEU A 22 -10.99 -25.25 -12.88
CA LEU A 22 -11.34 -23.85 -12.74
C LEU A 22 -10.43 -23.16 -11.73
N GLU A 23 -10.19 -23.77 -10.55
CA GLU A 23 -9.34 -23.20 -9.48
C GLU A 23 -7.90 -22.99 -9.96
N ASP A 24 -7.34 -23.96 -10.70
CA ASP A 24 -6.00 -23.84 -11.30
C ASP A 24 -5.91 -22.70 -12.32
N ARG A 25 -7.00 -22.46 -13.07
CA ARG A 25 -7.03 -21.43 -14.12
C ARG A 25 -7.22 -20.02 -13.56
N PHE A 26 -7.99 -19.88 -12.48
CA PHE A 26 -8.57 -18.62 -12.05
C PHE A 26 -8.26 -18.24 -10.59
N GLY A 27 -7.72 -19.15 -9.77
CA GLY A 27 -7.37 -18.89 -8.37
C GLY A 27 -8.48 -19.24 -7.37
N LEU A 28 -8.32 -18.87 -6.10
CA LEU A 28 -9.36 -19.08 -5.08
C LEU A 28 -10.11 -17.79 -4.78
N PRO A 29 -11.41 -17.85 -4.42
CA PRO A 29 -12.18 -16.67 -4.03
C PRO A 29 -11.55 -15.82 -2.91
N SER A 30 -10.82 -16.44 -1.99
CA SER A 30 -10.10 -15.75 -0.92
C SER A 30 -8.95 -14.87 -1.40
N ASP A 31 -8.40 -15.13 -2.60
CA ASP A 31 -7.24 -14.43 -3.14
C ASP A 31 -7.62 -13.06 -3.72
N HIS A 32 -8.92 -12.78 -3.86
CA HIS A 32 -9.45 -11.63 -4.58
C HIS A 32 -10.36 -10.71 -3.74
N PHE A 33 -10.55 -11.03 -2.46
CA PHE A 33 -11.48 -10.34 -1.56
C PHE A 33 -10.81 -9.17 -0.80
N ASP A 34 -11.05 -7.93 -1.24
CA ASP A 34 -10.72 -6.71 -0.50
C ASP A 34 -12.03 -6.08 0.03
N SER A 35 -12.24 -6.06 1.34
CA SER A 35 -13.51 -5.62 1.94
C SER A 35 -13.71 -4.10 1.86
N GLY A 36 -14.77 -3.64 1.19
CA GLY A 36 -15.26 -2.26 1.27
C GLY A 36 -16.33 -1.89 0.23
N GLU A 37 -17.55 -2.41 0.40
CA GLU A 37 -18.83 -2.00 -0.24
C GLU A 37 -18.96 -2.08 -1.78
N GLY A 38 -19.83 -2.99 -2.27
CA GLY A 38 -20.20 -3.14 -3.68
C GLY A 38 -20.21 -4.59 -4.17
N ILE A 39 -20.37 -4.79 -5.49
CA ILE A 39 -20.06 -6.09 -6.12
C ILE A 39 -18.60 -6.39 -5.82
N VAL A 40 -18.34 -7.55 -5.20
CA VAL A 40 -17.00 -7.94 -4.78
C VAL A 40 -16.20 -8.47 -5.97
N CYS A 41 -16.85 -9.26 -6.83
CA CYS A 41 -16.25 -9.89 -8.02
C CYS A 41 -17.32 -10.59 -8.86
N TRP A 42 -16.98 -10.98 -10.09
CA TRP A 42 -17.78 -11.92 -10.87
C TRP A 42 -17.32 -13.36 -10.60
N VAL A 43 -18.28 -14.27 -10.46
CA VAL A 43 -18.07 -15.69 -10.20
C VAL A 43 -18.62 -16.49 -11.37
N HIS A 44 -17.78 -17.33 -11.96
CA HIS A 44 -18.18 -18.25 -13.03
C HIS A 44 -18.75 -19.51 -12.40
N ASP A 45 -20.01 -19.85 -12.68
CA ASP A 45 -20.61 -21.07 -12.17
C ASP A 45 -20.27 -22.32 -13.02
N LEU A 46 -20.75 -23.48 -12.59
CA LEU A 46 -20.57 -24.75 -13.32
C LEU A 46 -21.41 -24.83 -14.60
N ASP A 47 -22.40 -23.96 -14.76
CA ASP A 47 -23.27 -23.88 -15.93
C ASP A 47 -22.75 -22.84 -16.95
N GLU A 48 -21.46 -22.50 -16.87
CA GLU A 48 -20.76 -21.54 -17.74
C GLU A 48 -21.38 -20.13 -17.73
N THR A 49 -22.05 -19.76 -16.64
CA THR A 49 -22.72 -18.46 -16.45
C THR A 49 -22.02 -17.64 -15.38
N TRP A 50 -21.84 -16.35 -15.67
CA TRP A 50 -21.24 -15.38 -14.77
C TRP A 50 -22.29 -14.72 -13.86
N HIS A 51 -22.05 -14.77 -12.55
CA HIS A 51 -22.87 -14.13 -11.53
C HIS A 51 -22.10 -13.04 -10.81
N ALA A 52 -22.76 -11.91 -10.56
CA ALA A 52 -22.19 -10.82 -9.77
C ALA A 52 -22.26 -11.18 -8.28
N SER A 53 -21.12 -11.45 -7.66
CA SER A 53 -21.05 -11.83 -6.24
C SER A 53 -21.07 -10.60 -5.34
N MET A 54 -21.98 -10.62 -4.36
CA MET A 54 -22.11 -9.58 -3.33
C MET A 54 -21.28 -9.90 -2.08
N TYR A 55 -21.23 -11.18 -1.68
CA TYR A 55 -20.39 -11.66 -0.58
C TYR A 55 -20.31 -13.19 -0.58
N PHE A 56 -19.35 -13.74 0.16
CA PHE A 56 -19.14 -15.18 0.33
C PHE A 56 -19.51 -15.64 1.76
N GLU A 57 -20.12 -16.82 1.85
CA GLU A 57 -20.38 -17.54 3.10
C GLU A 57 -19.82 -18.97 2.97
N GLY A 58 -18.59 -19.16 3.47
CA GLY A 58 -17.89 -20.43 3.35
C GLY A 58 -17.56 -20.77 1.90
N THR A 59 -18.09 -21.88 1.39
CA THR A 59 -17.92 -22.32 -0.01
C THR A 59 -19.03 -21.80 -0.93
N ARG A 60 -19.91 -20.92 -0.44
CA ARG A 60 -21.04 -20.38 -1.20
C ARG A 60 -20.89 -18.89 -1.42
N HIS A 61 -21.45 -18.38 -2.49
CA HIS A 61 -21.54 -16.95 -2.73
C HIS A 61 -23.00 -16.54 -2.93
N VAL A 62 -23.31 -15.34 -2.45
CA VAL A 62 -24.61 -14.72 -2.63
C VAL A 62 -24.50 -13.76 -3.80
N SER A 63 -25.23 -14.07 -4.86
CA SER A 63 -25.25 -13.29 -6.09
C SER A 63 -26.18 -12.08 -6.00
N ALA A 64 -25.98 -11.09 -6.88
CA ALA A 64 -26.81 -9.90 -6.98
C ALA A 64 -28.27 -10.23 -7.36
N CYS A 65 -28.51 -11.34 -8.07
CA CYS A 65 -29.86 -11.81 -8.36
C CYS A 65 -30.56 -12.45 -7.14
N GLY A 66 -29.88 -12.59 -6.01
CA GLY A 66 -30.41 -13.14 -4.76
C GLY A 66 -30.31 -14.66 -4.64
N GLU A 67 -29.78 -15.34 -5.65
CA GLU A 67 -29.50 -16.77 -5.60
C GLU A 67 -28.17 -17.06 -4.89
N ILE A 68 -28.09 -18.23 -4.24
CA ILE A 68 -26.92 -18.69 -3.52
C ILE A 68 -26.34 -19.86 -4.28
N PHE A 69 -25.14 -19.69 -4.82
CA PHE A 69 -24.46 -20.73 -5.58
C PHE A 69 -23.33 -21.34 -4.76
N GLU A 70 -23.10 -22.64 -4.95
CA GLU A 70 -21.85 -23.26 -4.51
C GLU A 70 -20.74 -22.77 -5.45
N THR A 71 -19.65 -22.30 -4.85
CA THR A 71 -18.64 -21.50 -5.54
C THR A 71 -17.60 -22.44 -6.15
N PRO A 72 -17.48 -22.53 -7.48
CA PRO A 72 -16.33 -23.21 -8.06
C PRO A 72 -15.11 -22.27 -8.01
N VAL A 73 -15.17 -21.01 -8.47
CA VAL A 73 -14.04 -20.04 -8.39
C VAL A 73 -14.49 -18.57 -8.55
N ALA A 74 -13.83 -17.61 -7.90
CA ALA A 74 -13.99 -16.19 -8.21
C ALA A 74 -12.84 -15.69 -9.09
N ASP A 75 -13.17 -15.21 -10.29
CA ASP A 75 -12.23 -14.45 -11.12
C ASP A 75 -13.00 -13.74 -12.23
N VAL A 76 -13.31 -12.45 -12.07
CA VAL A 76 -12.77 -11.37 -12.91
C VAL A 76 -13.10 -10.07 -12.15
N ARG A 77 -12.11 -9.22 -11.88
CA ARG A 77 -12.38 -7.84 -11.44
C ARG A 77 -13.00 -7.01 -12.57
N ASP A 78 -12.59 -7.32 -13.79
CA ASP A 78 -13.17 -6.76 -15.00
C ASP A 78 -14.58 -7.32 -15.23
N ASP A 79 -15.46 -6.45 -15.69
CA ASP A 79 -16.84 -6.80 -15.99
C ASP A 79 -16.94 -7.76 -17.20
N PRO A 80 -17.41 -9.02 -17.02
CA PRO A 80 -17.44 -10.02 -18.07
C PRO A 80 -18.35 -9.62 -19.25
N ARG A 81 -19.27 -8.67 -19.03
CA ARG A 81 -20.09 -8.05 -20.09
C ARG A 81 -19.26 -7.35 -21.17
N ARG A 82 -17.97 -7.10 -20.93
CA ARG A 82 -17.05 -6.49 -21.89
C ARG A 82 -16.43 -7.48 -22.88
N PHE A 83 -16.66 -8.78 -22.70
CA PHE A 83 -16.12 -9.82 -23.58
C PHE A 83 -17.25 -10.45 -24.40
N ASP A 84 -17.04 -10.57 -25.72
CA ASP A 84 -18.06 -11.02 -26.67
C ASP A 84 -18.51 -12.50 -26.47
N ASP A 85 -17.72 -13.30 -25.76
CA ASP A 85 -17.92 -14.75 -25.57
C ASP A 85 -18.30 -15.13 -24.13
N CYS A 86 -18.77 -14.18 -23.30
CA CYS A 86 -19.15 -14.44 -21.92
C CYS A 86 -20.67 -14.33 -21.71
N HIS A 87 -21.27 -15.35 -21.09
CA HIS A 87 -22.68 -15.33 -20.72
C HIS A 87 -22.85 -14.88 -19.27
N THR A 88 -23.48 -13.73 -19.06
CA THR A 88 -23.81 -13.17 -17.75
C THR A 88 -25.26 -13.49 -17.37
N CYS A 89 -25.51 -13.66 -16.07
CA CYS A 89 -26.87 -13.88 -15.59
C CYS A 89 -27.72 -12.61 -15.78
N ASP A 90 -28.74 -12.66 -16.65
CA ASP A 90 -29.69 -11.57 -16.92
C ASP A 90 -30.26 -10.94 -15.63
N ALA A 91 -30.53 -11.75 -14.61
CA ALA A 91 -31.08 -11.28 -13.35
C ALA A 91 -30.04 -10.52 -12.50
N CYS A 92 -28.76 -10.90 -12.59
CA CYS A 92 -27.68 -10.13 -12.01
C CYS A 92 -27.55 -8.79 -12.74
N GLU A 93 -27.60 -8.77 -14.07
CA GLU A 93 -27.54 -7.53 -14.86
C GLU A 93 -28.67 -6.56 -14.49
N ALA A 94 -29.91 -7.05 -14.47
CA ALA A 94 -31.06 -6.25 -14.10
C ALA A 94 -30.94 -5.68 -12.66
N ALA A 95 -30.42 -6.47 -11.71
CA ALA A 95 -30.21 -6.02 -10.34
C ALA A 95 -29.16 -4.90 -10.25
N LEU A 96 -28.14 -4.91 -11.10
CA LEU A 96 -27.14 -3.86 -11.17
C LEU A 96 -27.67 -2.59 -11.84
N GLU A 97 -28.44 -2.73 -12.91
CA GLU A 97 -29.06 -1.60 -13.61
C GLU A 97 -30.11 -0.89 -12.74
N THR A 98 -30.89 -1.66 -11.97
CA THR A 98 -31.91 -1.09 -11.06
C THR A 98 -31.27 -0.27 -9.93
N ASN A 99 -30.07 -0.66 -9.47
CA ASN A 99 -29.32 0.10 -8.46
C ASN A 99 -28.58 1.31 -9.06
N ALA A 100 -28.34 1.34 -10.38
CA ALA A 100 -27.75 2.48 -11.09
C ALA A 100 -28.74 3.62 -11.35
N GLU A 101 -30.06 3.39 -11.25
CA GLU A 101 -31.09 4.43 -11.41
C GLU A 101 -31.14 5.46 -10.27
N ASN A 102 -30.29 5.35 -9.25
CA ASN A 102 -30.17 6.34 -8.18
C ASN A 102 -29.04 7.37 -8.38
N ASP A 103 -28.34 7.37 -9.53
CA ASP A 103 -27.45 8.47 -9.88
C ASP A 103 -28.24 9.64 -10.47
N GLU A 104 -28.65 10.53 -9.57
CA GLU A 104 -29.18 11.87 -9.79
C GLU A 104 -28.13 12.80 -10.46
N THR A 105 -27.55 12.41 -11.61
CA THR A 105 -26.51 13.20 -12.29
C THR A 105 -26.62 13.32 -13.80
N VAL A 106 -27.64 12.76 -14.46
CA VAL A 106 -27.88 13.02 -15.89
C VAL A 106 -29.09 13.95 -16.06
N PRO A 107 -28.88 15.25 -16.39
CA PRO A 107 -29.98 16.14 -16.72
C PRO A 107 -30.70 15.65 -17.98
N ASP A 108 -32.00 15.43 -17.85
CA ASP A 108 -32.86 14.91 -18.90
C ASP A 108 -32.97 15.94 -20.07
N GLY A 109 -32.67 15.49 -21.29
CA GLY A 109 -33.16 16.16 -22.52
C GLY A 109 -32.22 17.07 -23.30
N GLY A 110 -30.89 16.96 -23.20
CA GLY A 110 -29.99 17.61 -24.16
C GLY A 110 -29.92 16.85 -25.49
N GLU A 111 -30.23 17.48 -26.62
CA GLU A 111 -29.86 16.92 -27.94
C GLU A 111 -28.33 16.89 -28.05
N PHE A 112 -27.74 15.70 -28.00
CA PHE A 112 -26.30 15.54 -28.17
C PHE A 112 -25.95 15.57 -29.66
N THR A 113 -25.24 16.61 -30.09
CA THR A 113 -24.52 16.60 -31.38
C THR A 113 -23.39 15.59 -31.33
N THR A 114 -23.29 14.75 -32.36
CA THR A 114 -22.25 13.73 -32.51
C THR A 114 -20.86 14.36 -32.36
N ALA A 115 -20.08 13.90 -31.38
CA ALA A 115 -18.72 14.36 -31.15
C ALA A 115 -17.83 13.89 -32.31
N ASN A 116 -17.28 14.83 -33.09
CA ASN A 116 -16.36 14.54 -34.19
C ASN A 116 -14.92 14.27 -33.70
N GLU A 117 -14.63 14.51 -32.42
CA GLU A 117 -13.32 14.35 -31.80
C GLU A 117 -13.53 14.01 -30.30
N LEU A 118 -12.92 12.91 -29.84
CA LEU A 118 -12.80 12.62 -28.41
C LEU A 118 -11.79 13.62 -27.83
N ARG A 119 -12.28 14.65 -27.16
CA ARG A 119 -11.47 15.42 -26.22
C ARG A 119 -11.83 14.93 -24.84
N ALA A 120 -10.92 14.17 -24.22
CA ALA A 120 -10.90 14.10 -22.78
C ALA A 120 -10.82 15.55 -22.29
N ASP A 121 -11.83 15.95 -21.54
CA ASP A 121 -11.86 17.14 -20.71
C ASP A 121 -10.51 17.25 -20.01
N GLY A 122 -9.68 18.16 -20.52
CA GLY A 122 -8.31 18.37 -20.09
C GLY A 122 -8.27 18.91 -18.67
N GLY A 123 -8.48 18.02 -17.70
CA GLY A 123 -8.13 18.26 -16.31
C GLY A 123 -6.64 18.52 -16.26
N GLU A 124 -6.27 19.70 -15.75
CA GLU A 124 -4.88 20.03 -15.45
C GLU A 124 -4.31 18.92 -14.57
N VAL A 125 -3.27 18.25 -15.04
CA VAL A 125 -2.69 17.12 -14.33
C VAL A 125 -1.96 17.66 -13.10
N ASP A 126 -2.38 17.28 -11.90
CA ASP A 126 -1.60 17.55 -10.69
C ASP A 126 -0.33 16.69 -10.70
N VAL A 127 0.74 17.27 -11.24
CA VAL A 127 2.05 16.62 -11.39
C VAL A 127 2.61 16.14 -10.05
N TYR A 128 2.29 16.82 -8.95
CA TYR A 128 2.74 16.41 -7.62
C TYR A 128 2.06 15.13 -7.18
N GLN A 129 0.73 15.09 -7.27
CA GLN A 129 -0.03 13.90 -6.91
C GLN A 129 0.33 12.73 -7.83
N TRP A 130 0.47 12.98 -9.13
CA TRP A 130 0.93 11.98 -10.08
C TRP A 130 2.28 11.38 -9.69
N VAL A 131 3.27 12.21 -9.32
CA VAL A 131 4.59 11.75 -8.85
C VAL A 131 4.47 10.81 -7.65
N LEU A 132 3.60 11.14 -6.69
CA LEU A 132 3.38 10.35 -5.49
C LEU A 132 2.75 8.99 -5.83
N ASP A 133 1.76 8.96 -6.71
CA ASP A 133 1.05 7.75 -7.08
C ASP A 133 1.91 6.82 -7.94
N ASN A 134 2.76 7.39 -8.80
CA ASN A 134 3.49 6.65 -9.83
C ASN A 134 4.93 6.30 -9.46
N VAL A 135 5.45 6.74 -8.30
CA VAL A 135 6.87 6.55 -7.94
C VAL A 135 7.30 5.09 -7.96
N HIS A 136 6.40 4.14 -7.64
CA HIS A 136 6.71 2.71 -7.60
C HIS A 136 6.37 1.96 -8.90
N GLU A 137 5.60 2.56 -9.81
CA GLU A 137 5.29 1.96 -11.12
C GLU A 137 6.51 1.89 -12.04
N TYR A 138 7.50 2.76 -11.80
CA TYR A 138 8.71 2.87 -12.61
C TYR A 138 9.96 2.50 -11.80
N PRO A 139 10.13 1.21 -11.46
CA PRO A 139 11.15 0.79 -10.54
C PRO A 139 12.57 0.97 -11.10
N ALA A 140 13.51 1.13 -10.18
CA ALA A 140 14.94 1.14 -10.47
C ALA A 140 15.46 -0.30 -10.57
N GLY A 141 15.28 -0.92 -11.74
CA GLY A 141 15.71 -2.30 -11.98
C GLY A 141 14.72 -3.31 -11.40
N THR A 142 15.22 -4.37 -10.75
CA THR A 142 14.40 -5.48 -10.25
C THR A 142 13.77 -5.22 -8.88
N ASP A 143 14.14 -4.12 -8.22
CA ASP A 143 13.67 -3.81 -6.89
C ASP A 143 12.45 -2.88 -6.95
N SER A 144 11.25 -3.45 -6.84
CA SER A 144 9.97 -2.73 -6.89
C SER A 144 9.76 -1.74 -5.74
N ARG A 145 10.60 -1.79 -4.70
CA ARG A 145 10.53 -0.86 -3.56
C ARG A 145 11.07 0.53 -3.92
N TRP A 146 11.90 0.61 -4.95
CA TRP A 146 12.54 1.85 -5.37
C TRP A 146 12.04 2.28 -6.73
N GLY A 147 11.47 3.47 -6.80
CA GLY A 147 11.32 4.21 -8.04
C GLY A 147 12.65 4.74 -8.54
N SER A 148 12.77 4.91 -9.86
CA SER A 148 13.89 5.63 -10.47
C SER A 148 13.47 7.07 -10.76
N ARG A 149 14.20 8.06 -10.23
CA ARG A 149 13.98 9.48 -10.55
C ARG A 149 14.02 9.72 -12.05
N GLY A 150 14.96 9.10 -12.76
CA GLY A 150 15.11 9.26 -14.21
C GLY A 150 13.93 8.67 -14.99
N ASN A 151 13.43 7.51 -14.57
CA ASN A 151 12.27 6.89 -15.21
C ASN A 151 11.00 7.70 -14.93
N LEU A 152 10.81 8.15 -13.69
CA LEU A 152 9.64 8.94 -13.30
C LEU A 152 9.58 10.26 -14.08
N VAL A 153 10.70 10.96 -14.24
CA VAL A 153 10.80 12.17 -15.09
C VAL A 153 10.54 11.84 -16.57
N HIS A 154 11.09 10.73 -17.07
CA HIS A 154 10.88 10.32 -18.47
C HIS A 154 9.42 10.01 -18.79
N GLN A 155 8.68 9.47 -17.83
CA GLN A 155 7.27 9.13 -17.99
C GLN A 155 6.37 10.35 -17.74
N GLY A 156 6.65 11.16 -16.72
CA GLY A 156 5.86 12.35 -16.40
C GLY A 156 5.82 13.38 -17.53
N ARG A 157 6.92 13.56 -18.27
CA ARG A 157 6.94 14.45 -19.46
C ARG A 157 6.08 13.96 -20.65
N LYS A 158 5.46 12.78 -20.55
CA LYS A 158 4.51 12.28 -21.56
C LYS A 158 3.07 12.68 -21.23
N LEU A 159 2.83 13.23 -20.04
CA LEU A 159 1.54 13.79 -19.65
C LEU A 159 1.30 15.06 -20.47
N ASP A 160 0.04 15.26 -20.85
CA ASP A 160 -0.33 16.40 -21.69
C ASP A 160 -0.10 17.71 -20.93
N GLY A 161 0.60 18.65 -21.57
CA GLY A 161 0.94 19.95 -20.98
C GLY A 161 1.99 19.95 -19.86
N VAL A 162 2.66 18.83 -19.58
CA VAL A 162 3.67 18.73 -18.50
C VAL A 162 5.09 18.73 -19.08
N GLU A 163 5.89 19.70 -18.67
CA GLU A 163 7.31 19.76 -19.04
C GLU A 163 8.19 18.94 -18.09
N LYS A 164 9.41 18.65 -18.53
CA LYS A 164 10.41 17.92 -17.72
C LYS A 164 10.65 18.61 -16.38
N GLU A 165 10.76 19.94 -16.41
CA GLU A 165 11.03 20.78 -15.25
C GLU A 165 9.92 20.71 -14.21
N ASP A 166 8.65 20.61 -14.63
CA ASP A 166 7.49 20.51 -13.74
C ASP A 166 7.56 19.23 -12.91
N VAL A 167 7.92 18.11 -13.54
CA VAL A 167 8.10 16.82 -12.84
C VAL A 167 9.30 16.87 -11.89
N GLU A 168 10.40 17.51 -12.30
CA GLU A 168 11.58 17.64 -11.44
C GLU A 168 11.33 18.53 -10.22
N GLU A 169 10.54 19.61 -10.39
CA GLU A 169 10.08 20.49 -9.32
C GLU A 169 9.11 19.75 -8.39
N ALA A 170 8.15 19.00 -8.94
CA ALA A 170 7.22 18.17 -8.17
C ALA A 170 7.96 17.13 -7.30
N ILE A 171 8.96 16.43 -7.86
CA ILE A 171 9.79 15.48 -7.10
C ILE A 171 10.59 16.22 -6.02
N ALA A 172 11.17 17.39 -6.33
CA ALA A 172 11.91 18.18 -5.34
C ALA A 172 10.99 18.60 -4.19
N ARG A 173 9.81 19.12 -4.51
CA ARG A 173 8.77 19.49 -3.54
C ARG A 173 8.38 18.31 -2.66
N ALA A 174 8.20 17.12 -3.24
CA ALA A 174 7.81 15.92 -2.49
C ALA A 174 8.92 15.43 -1.56
N ILE A 175 10.19 15.61 -1.92
CA ILE A 175 11.33 15.33 -1.05
C ILE A 175 11.41 16.36 0.09
N ASP A 176 11.23 17.64 -0.22
CA ASP A 176 11.29 18.73 0.77
C ASP A 176 10.14 18.64 1.78
N ASN A 177 8.96 18.23 1.32
CA ASN A 177 7.81 17.92 2.17
C ASN A 177 7.96 16.61 2.95
N GLU A 178 9.05 15.86 2.75
CA GLU A 178 9.30 14.57 3.36
C GLU A 178 8.19 13.53 3.06
N ASP A 179 7.55 13.64 1.89
CA ASP A 179 6.59 12.67 1.34
C ASP A 179 7.29 11.61 0.47
N LEU A 180 8.48 11.94 -0.06
CA LEU A 180 9.40 11.01 -0.71
C LEU A 180 10.74 10.93 0.01
N LEU A 181 11.24 9.70 0.15
CA LEU A 181 12.62 9.42 0.49
C LEU A 181 13.45 9.36 -0.79
N SER A 182 14.58 10.09 -0.83
CA SER A 182 15.55 10.00 -1.93
C SER A 182 16.90 9.40 -1.49
N TRP A 183 17.43 8.49 -2.31
CA TRP A 183 18.72 7.84 -2.10
C TRP A 183 19.44 7.55 -3.42
N HIS A 184 20.50 8.31 -3.74
CA HIS A 184 21.31 8.14 -4.97
C HIS A 184 20.49 8.06 -6.28
N GLY A 185 19.43 8.86 -6.40
CA GLY A 185 18.54 8.85 -7.58
C GLY A 185 17.40 7.83 -7.50
N LEU A 186 17.38 6.99 -6.45
CA LEU A 186 16.24 6.18 -6.08
C LEU A 186 15.24 7.01 -5.28
N LEU A 187 13.95 6.69 -5.44
CA LEU A 187 12.83 7.33 -4.77
C LEU A 187 11.95 6.27 -4.13
N ALA A 188 11.39 6.55 -2.96
CA ALA A 188 10.37 5.72 -2.33
C ALA A 188 9.38 6.59 -1.56
N ARG A 189 8.12 6.15 -1.46
CA ARG A 189 7.14 6.79 -0.58
C ARG A 189 7.63 6.81 0.87
N ALA A 190 7.53 7.95 1.53
CA ALA A 190 7.91 8.13 2.93
C ALA A 190 6.81 7.65 3.90
N GLU A 191 6.17 6.53 3.58
CA GLU A 191 5.16 5.88 4.42
C GLU A 191 5.84 5.02 5.49
N ILE A 192 5.27 4.99 6.70
CA ILE A 192 5.90 4.33 7.85
C ILE A 192 6.24 2.86 7.54
N ASP A 193 5.32 2.11 6.91
CA ASP A 193 5.51 0.69 6.64
C ASP A 193 6.54 0.46 5.53
N ARG A 194 6.53 1.29 4.49
CA ARG A 194 7.56 1.27 3.44
C ARG A 194 8.95 1.58 3.99
N LEU A 195 9.07 2.60 4.85
CA LEU A 195 10.34 2.98 5.48
C LEU A 195 10.86 1.88 6.41
N ARG A 196 9.98 1.20 7.15
CA ARG A 196 10.34 0.04 7.98
C ARG A 196 10.84 -1.11 7.14
N GLU A 197 10.20 -1.37 6.01
CA GLU A 197 10.59 -2.44 5.10
C GLU A 197 11.97 -2.19 4.49
N ILE A 198 12.26 -0.95 4.11
CA ILE A 198 13.61 -0.56 3.67
C ILE A 198 14.62 -0.82 4.80
N VAL A 199 14.35 -0.37 6.04
CA VAL A 199 15.26 -0.58 7.18
C VAL A 199 15.48 -2.06 7.47
N ARG A 200 14.42 -2.88 7.46
CA ARG A 200 14.49 -4.32 7.69
C ARG A 200 15.47 -4.97 6.73
N ILE A 201 15.31 -4.70 5.44
CA ILE A 201 16.14 -5.32 4.40
C ILE A 201 17.58 -4.81 4.42
N GLU A 202 17.82 -3.54 4.77
CA GLU A 202 19.19 -3.04 5.01
C GLU A 202 19.93 -3.80 6.12
N HIS A 203 19.21 -4.39 7.06
CA HIS A 203 19.76 -5.20 8.14
C HIS A 203 19.82 -6.69 7.80
N GLU A 204 18.87 -7.20 7.02
CA GLU A 204 18.72 -8.64 6.75
C GLU A 204 19.46 -9.11 5.49
N GLU A 205 19.46 -8.33 4.41
CA GLU A 205 19.95 -8.79 3.08
C GLU A 205 21.27 -8.16 2.66
N HIS A 206 21.75 -7.13 3.36
CA HIS A 206 22.97 -6.41 3.01
C HIS A 206 24.09 -6.65 4.02
N ASP A 207 25.20 -7.19 3.54
CA ASP A 207 26.44 -7.40 4.33
C ASP A 207 27.00 -6.09 4.90
N ILE A 208 26.73 -4.97 4.23
CA ILE A 208 27.11 -3.62 4.67
C ILE A 208 25.84 -2.79 4.79
N THR A 209 25.32 -2.70 6.02
CA THR A 209 24.18 -1.82 6.32
C THR A 209 24.53 -0.38 5.98
N ARG A 210 23.70 0.24 5.14
CA ARG A 210 23.82 1.66 4.79
C ARG A 210 23.28 2.52 5.94
N GLN A 211 24.10 2.73 6.97
CA GLN A 211 23.72 3.42 8.21
C GLN A 211 23.09 4.80 8.00
N ILE A 212 23.52 5.55 6.98
CA ILE A 212 22.95 6.86 6.67
C ILE A 212 21.50 6.72 6.14
N LEU A 213 21.24 5.74 5.29
CA LEU A 213 19.89 5.46 4.77
C LEU A 213 18.96 5.04 5.91
N VAL A 214 19.41 4.07 6.74
CA VAL A 214 18.66 3.62 7.93
C VAL A 214 18.37 4.80 8.87
N GLY A 215 19.35 5.67 9.12
CA GLY A 215 19.18 6.88 9.92
C GLY A 215 18.13 7.83 9.36
N LYS A 216 18.11 8.04 8.03
CA LYS A 216 17.08 8.85 7.35
C LYS A 216 15.69 8.24 7.51
N CYS A 217 15.55 6.93 7.25
CA CYS A 217 14.26 6.24 7.40
C CYS A 217 13.73 6.34 8.84
N ASN A 218 14.57 6.08 9.83
CA ASN A 218 14.17 6.16 11.24
C ASN A 218 13.75 7.57 11.66
N LYS A 219 14.43 8.62 11.15
CA LYS A 219 14.05 10.01 11.38
C LYS A 219 12.64 10.29 10.83
N LEU A 220 12.36 9.88 9.60
CA LEU A 220 11.07 10.05 8.96
C LEU A 220 9.96 9.27 9.67
N ILE A 221 10.22 8.02 10.06
CA ILE A 221 9.28 7.21 10.85
C ILE A 221 8.93 7.90 12.17
N ALA A 222 9.92 8.42 12.89
CA ALA A 222 9.69 9.11 14.15
C ALA A 222 8.82 10.36 13.98
N LYS A 223 9.11 11.16 12.94
CA LYS A 223 8.33 12.36 12.62
C LYS A 223 6.89 12.04 12.24
N LYS A 224 6.66 11.14 11.28
CA LYS A 224 5.32 10.73 10.83
C LYS A 224 4.50 10.11 11.96
N LYS A 225 5.13 9.40 12.91
CA LYS A 225 4.46 8.90 14.13
C LYS A 225 4.01 10.03 15.06
N ALA A 226 4.82 11.08 15.20
CA ALA A 226 4.45 12.24 16.01
C ALA A 226 3.27 12.99 15.39
N GLU A 227 3.31 13.24 14.08
CA GLU A 227 2.22 13.89 13.32
C GLU A 227 0.89 13.14 13.49
N ARG A 228 0.88 11.81 13.31
CA ARG A 228 -0.32 10.98 13.53
C ARG A 228 -0.82 10.97 14.98
N ALA A 229 0.08 11.16 15.95
CA ALA A 229 -0.31 11.21 17.36
C ALA A 229 -0.95 12.55 17.73
N ASP A 230 -0.51 13.64 17.11
CA ASP A 230 -1.07 14.98 17.28
C ASP A 230 -2.43 15.13 16.58
N GLU A 231 -2.65 14.44 15.45
CA GLU A 231 -3.95 14.38 14.76
C GLU A 231 -5.04 13.62 15.55
N GLY A 232 -4.65 12.73 16.47
CA GLY A 232 -5.56 11.97 17.33
C GLY A 232 -5.92 12.65 18.65
N ALA A 233 -5.36 13.82 18.94
CA ALA A 233 -5.69 14.61 20.12
C ALA A 233 -6.83 15.58 19.77
N GLU A 234 -8.08 15.09 19.79
CA GLU A 234 -9.23 15.99 19.76
C GLU A 234 -9.14 16.98 20.95
N PRO A 235 -9.43 18.28 20.75
CA PRO A 235 -9.53 19.20 21.86
C PRO A 235 -10.69 18.76 22.76
N GLU A 236 -10.38 18.35 24.00
CA GLU A 236 -11.41 18.16 25.03
C GLU A 236 -12.27 19.43 25.08
N VAL A 237 -13.49 19.31 24.58
CA VAL A 237 -14.53 20.33 24.75
C VAL A 237 -14.79 20.42 26.24
N MET A 238 -14.18 21.40 26.89
CA MET A 238 -14.56 21.84 28.23
C MET A 238 -16.01 22.30 28.17
N THR A 239 -16.93 21.41 28.55
CA THR A 239 -18.30 21.79 28.87
C THR A 239 -18.29 22.36 30.28
N ASP A 240 -18.38 23.69 30.36
CA ASP A 240 -18.65 24.41 31.59
C ASP A 240 -20.05 24.04 32.10
N GLY A 241 -20.11 23.49 33.31
CA GLY A 241 -21.37 23.17 33.98
C GLY A 241 -21.18 22.66 35.40
N GLY A 242 -21.07 23.56 36.38
CA GLY A 242 -21.34 23.25 37.80
C GLY A 242 -22.80 22.82 37.99
N VAL A 243 -23.25 22.18 39.07
CA VAL A 243 -22.95 22.35 40.50
C VAL A 243 -23.52 21.14 41.28
N ASP A 244 -22.96 20.90 42.46
CA ASP A 244 -23.46 20.17 43.66
C ASP A 244 -23.10 18.69 43.92
N GLN A 245 -22.32 18.53 44.99
CA GLN A 245 -21.97 17.34 45.80
C GLN A 245 -23.17 16.91 46.70
N PRO A 246 -23.20 15.73 47.41
CA PRO A 246 -22.05 15.12 48.11
C PRO A 246 -21.98 13.58 48.35
N ARG A 247 -20.75 13.16 48.66
CA ARG A 247 -20.28 12.12 49.62
C ARG A 247 -20.73 10.65 49.51
N SER A 248 -19.74 9.79 49.26
CA SER A 248 -19.44 8.49 49.92
C SER A 248 -18.37 7.81 49.04
N GLY A 249 -17.17 7.42 49.48
CA GLY A 249 -16.85 6.71 50.70
C GLY A 249 -16.40 5.28 50.40
N ILE A 250 -15.44 5.04 49.49
CA ILE A 250 -14.78 3.73 49.34
C ILE A 250 -13.28 3.94 49.09
N VAL A 251 -12.49 3.36 49.99
CA VAL A 251 -11.04 3.21 49.94
C VAL A 251 -10.73 2.17 48.87
N ASP A 252 -9.94 2.52 47.86
CA ASP A 252 -9.27 1.51 47.05
C ASP A 252 -7.78 1.80 46.90
N ARG A 253 -7.01 0.71 47.03
CA ARG A 253 -5.56 0.68 47.14
C ARG A 253 -4.94 1.21 45.85
N ARG A 254 -4.11 2.25 45.97
CA ARG A 254 -3.14 2.61 44.93
C ARG A 254 -2.19 1.44 44.70
N GLN A 255 -2.44 0.70 43.62
CA GLN A 255 -1.46 -0.11 42.93
C GLN A 255 -0.76 0.84 41.94
N PRO A 256 0.56 1.06 41.99
CA PRO A 256 1.23 1.86 40.98
C PRO A 256 1.25 1.08 39.66
N CYS A 257 0.62 1.64 38.63
CA CYS A 257 0.68 1.16 37.26
C CYS A 257 2.13 1.14 36.77
N GLU A 258 2.56 0.01 36.20
CA GLU A 258 3.90 -0.28 35.67
C GLU A 258 4.30 0.53 34.42
N ARG A 259 3.67 1.68 34.16
CA ARG A 259 3.84 2.41 32.88
C ARG A 259 4.96 3.46 32.84
N ASP A 260 5.61 3.76 33.96
CA ASP A 260 6.66 4.80 34.01
C ASP A 260 8.10 4.26 34.05
N LEU A 261 8.31 2.93 34.02
CA LEU A 261 9.67 2.34 34.13
C LEU A 261 10.37 2.09 32.78
N THR A 262 9.71 2.27 31.64
CA THR A 262 10.29 1.91 30.33
C THR A 262 10.99 3.07 29.63
N ARG A 263 10.63 4.33 29.89
CA ARG A 263 11.24 5.50 29.23
C ARG A 263 12.64 5.79 29.79
N ASP A 264 12.78 5.83 31.12
CA ASP A 264 14.07 6.07 31.77
C ASP A 264 15.07 4.93 31.55
N ALA A 265 14.59 3.69 31.47
CA ALA A 265 15.43 2.53 31.19
C ALA A 265 15.96 2.49 29.75
N LEU A 266 15.19 3.02 28.78
CA LEU A 266 15.63 3.14 27.38
C LEU A 266 16.64 4.26 27.20
N ASP A 267 16.44 5.42 27.82
CA ASP A 267 17.38 6.54 27.74
C ASP A 267 18.74 6.21 28.36
N VAL A 268 18.77 5.47 29.47
CA VAL A 268 20.02 4.98 30.09
C VAL A 268 20.75 3.98 29.17
N ARG A 269 20.01 3.14 28.43
CA ARG A 269 20.60 2.19 27.46
C ARG A 269 21.18 2.90 26.24
N PHE A 270 20.48 3.90 25.69
CA PHE A 270 20.99 4.69 24.56
C PHE A 270 22.26 5.47 24.94
N GLU A 271 22.29 6.07 26.11
CA GLU A 271 23.45 6.83 26.59
C GLU A 271 24.67 5.92 26.86
N THR A 272 24.43 4.68 27.28
CA THR A 272 25.49 3.67 27.46
C THR A 272 26.08 3.24 26.11
N VAL A 273 25.25 3.00 25.10
CA VAL A 273 25.68 2.65 23.74
C VAL A 273 26.44 3.81 23.08
N ARG A 274 25.96 5.05 23.24
CA ARG A 274 26.63 6.26 22.74
C ARG A 274 28.04 6.42 23.31
N LYS A 275 28.20 6.24 24.62
CA LYS A 275 29.52 6.31 25.29
C LYS A 275 30.46 5.18 24.85
N ALA A 276 29.93 3.99 24.55
CA ALA A 276 30.74 2.89 24.03
C ALA A 276 31.26 3.19 22.61
N LEU A 277 30.41 3.74 21.74
CA LEU A 277 30.79 4.14 20.38
C LEU A 277 31.82 5.29 20.37
N GLU A 278 31.68 6.27 21.26
CA GLU A 278 32.67 7.36 21.37
C GLU A 278 34.05 6.84 21.80
N ARG A 279 34.11 5.88 22.72
CA ARG A 279 35.39 5.25 23.13
C ARG A 279 36.03 4.47 22.00
N GLU A 280 35.24 3.71 21.23
CA GLU A 280 35.79 2.93 20.12
C GLU A 280 36.25 3.85 18.97
N ARG A 281 35.53 4.94 18.70
CA ARG A 281 35.97 5.98 17.76
C ARG A 281 37.31 6.59 18.17
N GLU A 282 37.48 6.93 19.45
CA GLU A 282 38.73 7.49 19.96
C GLU A 282 39.89 6.48 19.89
N ARG A 283 39.62 5.20 20.15
CA ARG A 283 40.60 4.11 20.01
C ARG A 283 41.05 3.95 18.56
N LEU A 284 40.13 3.93 17.61
CA LEU A 284 40.44 3.83 16.19
C LEU A 284 41.22 5.05 15.70
N TRP A 285 40.85 6.24 16.16
CA TRP A 285 41.58 7.47 15.85
C TRP A 285 43.05 7.40 16.31
N LYS A 286 43.31 6.91 17.54
CA LYS A 286 44.67 6.71 18.05
C LYS A 286 45.47 5.73 17.18
N VAL A 287 44.85 4.64 16.72
CA VAL A 287 45.51 3.67 15.82
C VAL A 287 45.89 4.29 14.47
N ILE A 288 44.99 5.09 13.90
CA ILE A 288 45.23 5.77 12.62
C ILE A 288 46.36 6.80 12.75
N VAL A 289 46.32 7.64 13.78
CA VAL A 289 47.35 8.66 14.02
C VAL A 289 48.71 8.03 14.24
N SER A 290 48.81 6.97 15.07
CA SER A 290 50.09 6.28 15.30
C SER A 290 50.69 5.67 14.03
N ARG A 291 49.86 5.15 13.11
CA ARG A 291 50.34 4.61 11.82
C ARG A 291 50.79 5.68 10.83
N THR A 292 50.36 6.92 11.01
CA THR A 292 50.67 8.03 10.09
C THR A 292 51.99 8.71 10.45
N VAL A 293 52.41 8.66 11.72
CA VAL A 293 53.66 9.28 12.21
C VAL A 293 54.90 8.40 11.92
N ASP A 294 54.75 7.09 11.74
CA ASP A 294 55.86 6.16 11.49
C ASP A 294 56.21 5.92 10.01
N ARG A 295 55.85 6.83 9.09
CA ARG A 295 56.28 6.70 7.68
C ARG A 295 57.61 7.45 7.48
N PRO A 296 58.77 6.75 7.42
CA PRO A 296 60.02 7.40 7.09
C PRO A 296 59.97 7.90 5.64
N ASP A 297 60.39 9.15 5.45
CA ASP A 297 60.51 9.84 4.16
C ASP A 297 61.15 8.95 3.12
N ARG A 298 60.33 8.43 2.20
CA ARG A 298 60.84 7.80 0.99
C ARG A 298 61.19 8.93 0.02
N GLY A 299 62.50 9.16 -0.09
CA GLY A 299 63.11 10.16 -0.95
C GLY A 299 62.55 10.15 -2.37
N VAL A 300 62.30 11.36 -2.85
CA VAL A 300 61.91 11.68 -4.23
C VAL A 300 63.12 11.45 -5.14
N PRO A 301 63.06 10.57 -6.15
CA PRO A 301 64.13 10.47 -7.13
C PRO A 301 64.07 11.63 -8.11
N ALA A 302 65.25 12.16 -8.44
CA ALA A 302 65.49 13.25 -9.39
C ALA A 302 65.23 12.85 -10.85
#